data_AF-A0A5C8G8Y5-F1
#
_entry.id   AF-A0A5C8G8Y5-F1
#
_cell.length_a   1.000
_cell.length_b   1.000
_cell.length_c   1.000
_cell.angle_alpha   90.00
_cell.angle_beta   90.00
_cell.angle_gamma   90.00
#
_symmetry.space_group_name_H-M   'P 1'
#
loop_
_entity.id
_entity.type
_entity.pdbx_description
1 polymer ?
#
loop_
_entity_poly.entity_id
_entity_poly.type
_entity_poly.pdbx_seq_one_letter_code
_entity_poly.pdbx_strand_id
1 'polypeptide(L)'
;MFCANCGKEIKEGMNFCSSCGSKIELVNKEEAINDNVNNAENNANIDIKEEKKENDTIDNSAYSTSDFYIAIKGIKSRFDHGYNNMQFFSIFLPIPIWIILQLKDNSYDYESTLYSTILFVLILPIISFIIANKINPRGVFIDMKNGVLIKNKKAKFGFLRDELHLKEVFAVKVKSFNIDAIPFPKGKWYNALFGSGEFYKFTFFDKNGIALLSIHLIDKNDRSKLIEALKIVFNTLGKYDTEIEINNSVSRDFDELAM
;
A
#
# COMPACT_ATOMS: atom_id res chain seq x y z
N MET A 1 9.59 29.27 -30.31
CA MET A 1 9.69 29.25 -28.82
C MET A 1 10.07 27.85 -28.34
N PHE A 2 10.55 27.64 -27.12
CA PHE A 2 10.83 26.28 -26.58
C PHE A 2 9.82 25.91 -25.48
N CYS A 3 9.44 24.64 -25.42
CA CYS A 3 8.50 24.15 -24.41
C CYS A 3 9.12 24.22 -23.01
N ALA A 4 8.47 24.91 -22.07
CA ALA A 4 8.92 24.99 -20.68
C ALA A 4 8.95 23.63 -19.97
N ASN A 5 8.18 22.63 -20.45
CA ASN A 5 8.12 21.32 -19.82
C ASN A 5 9.15 20.32 -20.38
N CYS A 6 9.39 20.30 -21.69
CA CYS A 6 10.28 19.30 -22.32
C CYS A 6 11.48 19.88 -23.10
N GLY A 7 11.60 21.20 -23.18
CA GLY A 7 12.71 21.89 -23.85
C GLY A 7 12.72 21.80 -25.38
N LYS A 8 11.74 21.13 -26.01
CA LYS A 8 11.68 21.03 -27.48
C LYS A 8 11.11 22.28 -28.13
N GLU A 9 11.57 22.54 -29.36
CA GLU A 9 11.13 23.68 -30.14
C GLU A 9 9.65 23.57 -30.52
N ILE A 10 8.93 24.67 -30.34
CA ILE A 10 7.52 24.84 -30.65
C ILE A 10 7.40 25.91 -31.72
N LYS A 11 6.70 25.56 -32.80
CA LYS A 11 6.27 26.48 -33.85
C LYS A 11 5.25 27.49 -33.31
N GLU A 12 5.32 28.72 -33.79
CA GLU A 12 4.42 29.80 -33.38
C GLU A 12 2.95 29.49 -33.74
N GLY A 13 2.00 29.90 -32.90
CA GLY A 13 0.57 29.64 -33.08
C GLY A 13 0.06 28.28 -32.57
N MET A 14 0.90 27.46 -31.96
CA MET A 14 0.50 26.17 -31.38
C MET A 14 -0.04 26.32 -29.95
N ASN A 15 -1.24 25.80 -29.69
CA ASN A 15 -1.85 25.80 -28.35
C ASN A 15 -1.26 24.75 -27.40
N PHE A 16 -0.58 23.73 -27.94
CA PHE A 16 0.02 22.62 -27.21
C PHE A 16 1.35 22.19 -27.83
N CYS A 17 2.28 21.68 -27.02
CA CYS A 17 3.54 21.15 -27.50
C CYS A 17 3.32 19.82 -28.23
N SER A 18 3.72 19.75 -29.49
CA SER A 18 3.59 18.53 -30.31
C SER A 18 4.42 17.34 -29.83
N SER A 19 5.40 17.55 -28.95
CA SER A 19 6.25 16.48 -28.44
C SER A 19 5.85 15.92 -27.08
N CYS A 20 5.24 16.73 -26.19
CA CYS A 20 4.87 16.27 -24.84
C CYS A 20 3.42 16.54 -24.47
N GLY A 21 2.64 17.19 -25.34
CA GLY A 21 1.22 17.48 -25.10
C GLY A 21 0.95 18.62 -24.12
N SER A 22 1.98 19.24 -23.52
CA SER A 22 1.78 20.33 -22.55
C SER A 22 1.16 21.57 -23.22
N LYS A 23 0.16 22.16 -22.56
CA LYS A 23 -0.50 23.40 -22.99
C LYS A 23 0.49 24.57 -22.98
N ILE A 24 0.41 25.42 -23.99
CA ILE A 24 1.23 26.62 -24.13
C ILE A 24 0.35 27.81 -23.81
N GLU A 25 0.62 28.46 -22.68
CA GLU A 25 -0.08 29.68 -22.30
C GLU A 25 0.59 30.87 -23.00
N LEU A 26 -0.03 31.33 -24.08
CA LEU A 26 0.38 32.57 -24.75
C LEU A 26 -0.11 33.74 -23.90
N VAL A 27 0.77 34.30 -23.09
CA VAL A 27 0.50 35.57 -22.40
C VAL A 27 0.60 36.67 -23.46
N ASN A 28 -0.54 37.04 -24.06
CA ASN A 28 -0.63 38.25 -24.86
C ASN A 28 -0.46 39.45 -23.94
N LYS A 29 0.56 40.26 -24.22
CA LYS A 29 0.91 41.48 -23.51
C LYS A 29 0.38 42.65 -24.33
N GLU A 30 -0.44 43.49 -23.68
CA GLU A 30 -1.20 44.70 -24.12
C GLU A 30 -2.69 44.40 -23.84
N GLU A 31 -3.38 44.98 -22.84
CA GLU A 31 -3.46 46.37 -22.40
C GLU A 31 -3.55 46.49 -20.87
N ALA A 32 -3.33 47.71 -20.38
CA ALA A 32 -3.06 48.06 -19.00
C ALA A 32 -4.24 48.78 -18.29
N ILE A 33 -4.08 48.97 -16.97
CA ILE A 33 -4.55 50.11 -16.14
C ILE A 33 -5.87 49.94 -15.33
N ASN A 34 -5.68 49.93 -14.00
CA ASN A 34 -6.57 50.35 -12.88
C ASN A 34 -7.70 49.39 -12.46
N ASP A 35 -7.92 49.03 -11.18
CA ASP A 35 -7.91 49.86 -9.97
C ASP A 35 -7.32 49.16 -8.73
N ASN A 36 -6.68 49.99 -7.89
CA ASN A 36 -6.30 49.71 -6.51
C ASN A 36 -7.54 49.62 -5.61
N VAL A 37 -7.54 48.75 -4.58
CA VAL A 37 -7.74 49.11 -3.15
C VAL A 37 -7.36 47.90 -2.27
N ASN A 38 -6.25 48.08 -1.54
CA ASN A 38 -5.96 47.72 -0.14
C ASN A 38 -6.70 46.54 0.51
N ASN A 39 -5.96 45.55 1.03
CA ASN A 39 -5.58 45.55 2.44
C ASN A 39 -4.56 44.45 2.79
N ALA A 40 -3.71 44.81 3.75
CA ALA A 40 -2.54 44.12 4.22
C ALA A 40 -2.82 42.80 4.96
N GLU A 41 -1.88 41.87 4.77
CA GLU A 41 -1.25 40.99 5.78
C GLU A 41 -2.08 40.59 7.01
N ASN A 42 -2.34 39.30 7.19
CA ASN A 42 -1.49 38.49 8.08
C ASN A 42 -1.90 37.01 8.11
N ASN A 43 -0.86 36.18 8.15
CA ASN A 43 -0.86 34.73 8.09
C ASN A 43 -1.53 34.06 9.29
N ALA A 44 -2.37 33.06 9.02
CA ALA A 44 -2.54 31.90 9.89
C ALA A 44 -2.80 30.67 9.01
N ASN A 45 -1.76 29.86 8.88
CA ASN A 45 -1.75 28.58 8.18
C ASN A 45 -2.62 27.58 8.96
N ILE A 46 -3.76 27.18 8.40
CA ILE A 46 -4.62 26.14 8.96
C ILE A 46 -4.65 24.97 7.98
N ASP A 47 -3.93 23.92 8.34
CA ASP A 47 -4.05 22.57 7.77
C ASP A 47 -5.51 22.11 7.87
N ILE A 48 -6.19 21.98 6.73
CA ILE A 48 -7.47 21.28 6.65
C ILE A 48 -7.34 20.12 5.67
N LYS A 49 -7.49 18.92 6.25
CA LYS A 49 -7.71 17.64 5.56
C LYS A 49 -8.88 17.78 4.60
N GLU A 50 -8.66 17.45 3.32
CA GLU A 50 -9.77 17.18 2.40
C GLU A 50 -9.98 15.67 2.28
N GLU A 51 -11.02 15.20 2.97
CA GLU A 51 -11.82 14.07 2.52
C GLU A 51 -12.40 14.41 1.15
N LYS A 52 -12.08 13.63 0.12
CA LYS A 52 -12.82 13.69 -1.16
C LYS A 52 -13.78 12.53 -1.25
N LYS A 53 -15.06 12.91 -1.24
CA LYS A 53 -16.24 12.11 -1.57
C LYS A 53 -16.13 11.57 -3.00
N GLU A 54 -16.52 10.32 -3.11
CA GLU A 54 -16.76 9.53 -4.29
C GLU A 54 -17.83 10.18 -5.17
N ASN A 55 -17.49 10.46 -6.43
CA ASN A 55 -18.45 10.67 -7.50
C ASN A 55 -17.96 9.83 -8.69
N ASP A 56 -18.79 8.87 -9.07
CA ASP A 56 -18.63 7.97 -10.21
C ASP A 56 -18.66 8.76 -11.52
N THR A 57 -17.50 8.89 -12.15
CA THR A 57 -17.35 9.06 -13.59
C THR A 57 -15.91 8.65 -13.93
N ILE A 58 -15.78 7.53 -14.63
CA ILE A 58 -14.47 7.01 -15.08
C ILE A 58 -14.04 7.86 -16.28
N ASP A 59 -13.40 8.99 -15.99
CA ASP A 59 -12.62 9.73 -16.98
C ASP A 59 -11.28 9.01 -17.17
N ASN A 60 -11.18 8.24 -18.25
CA ASN A 60 -9.98 7.51 -18.70
C ASN A 60 -8.80 8.42 -19.11
N SER A 61 -8.77 9.69 -18.70
CA SER A 61 -7.76 10.69 -19.09
C SER A 61 -6.86 11.16 -17.94
N ALA A 62 -7.05 10.65 -16.72
CA ALA A 62 -6.36 11.14 -15.53
C ALA A 62 -5.39 10.13 -14.86
N TYR A 63 -5.03 9.03 -15.52
CA TYR A 63 -3.84 8.27 -15.13
C TYR A 63 -2.59 8.93 -15.71
N SER A 64 -2.37 10.18 -15.29
CA SER A 64 -1.05 10.79 -15.32
C SER A 64 -0.08 9.84 -14.62
N THR A 65 1.18 9.81 -15.06
CA THR A 65 2.31 9.00 -14.56
C THR A 65 2.63 9.10 -13.05
N SER A 66 1.69 9.60 -12.23
CA SER A 66 1.74 9.58 -10.77
C SER A 66 1.66 8.15 -10.24
N ASP A 67 2.50 7.88 -9.25
CA ASP A 67 2.57 6.58 -8.61
C ASP A 67 1.26 6.16 -7.95
N PHE A 68 1.05 4.85 -7.85
CA PHE A 68 -0.18 4.28 -7.34
C PHE A 68 0.04 3.62 -5.98
N TYR A 69 -0.78 3.95 -4.98
CA TYR A 69 -0.68 3.36 -3.63
C TYR A 69 -2.02 2.83 -3.15
N ILE A 70 -2.04 1.55 -2.76
CA ILE A 70 -3.17 0.90 -2.07
C ILE A 70 -2.72 0.50 -0.68
N ALA A 71 -3.49 0.90 0.34
CA ALA A 71 -3.33 0.35 1.68
C ALA A 71 -3.95 -1.05 1.71
N ILE A 72 -3.17 -2.06 2.06
CA ILE A 72 -3.65 -3.45 2.09
C ILE A 72 -3.83 -3.86 3.55
N LYS A 73 -5.07 -4.14 3.92
CA LYS A 73 -5.40 -4.73 5.21
C LYS A 73 -5.38 -6.25 5.09
N GLY A 74 -4.58 -6.90 5.93
CA GLY A 74 -4.72 -8.33 6.25
C GLY A 74 -4.30 -9.33 5.18
N ILE A 75 -2.99 -9.64 5.10
CA ILE A 75 -2.52 -10.86 4.42
C ILE A 75 -1.42 -11.53 5.26
N LYS A 76 -1.40 -12.87 5.20
CA LYS A 76 -0.23 -13.70 5.49
C LYS A 76 0.29 -14.29 4.17
N SER A 77 1.49 -13.90 3.78
CA SER A 77 2.28 -14.44 2.67
C SER A 77 3.55 -15.11 3.22
N ARG A 78 4.32 -15.83 2.39
CA ARG A 78 5.70 -16.29 2.70
C ARG A 78 6.60 -15.15 3.24
N PHE A 79 6.30 -13.90 2.88
CA PHE A 79 7.00 -12.71 3.36
C PHE A 79 6.50 -12.18 4.72
N ASP A 80 5.30 -12.58 5.18
CA ASP A 80 4.77 -12.19 6.48
C ASP A 80 5.41 -12.95 7.64
N HIS A 81 6.33 -13.89 7.39
CA HIS A 81 7.12 -14.49 8.47
C HIS A 81 7.89 -13.41 9.25
N GLY A 82 8.47 -12.41 8.55
CA GLY A 82 9.12 -11.27 9.19
C GLY A 82 8.14 -10.42 10.01
N TYR A 83 6.93 -10.19 9.51
CA TYR A 83 5.92 -9.39 10.20
C TYR A 83 5.33 -10.12 11.42
N ASN A 84 5.02 -11.41 11.28
CA ASN A 84 4.54 -12.26 12.37
C ASN A 84 5.62 -12.39 13.45
N ASN A 85 6.89 -12.56 13.06
CA ASN A 85 8.00 -12.56 14.02
C ASN A 85 8.14 -11.20 14.71
N MET A 86 8.07 -10.09 13.98
CA MET A 86 8.10 -8.75 14.58
C MET A 86 6.97 -8.55 15.59
N GLN A 87 5.74 -8.95 15.25
CA GLN A 87 4.58 -8.88 16.16
C GLN A 87 4.72 -9.82 17.36
N PHE A 88 5.26 -11.01 17.16
CA PHE A 88 5.55 -11.95 18.23
C PHE A 88 6.56 -11.34 19.20
N PHE A 89 7.71 -10.87 18.68
CA PHE A 89 8.73 -10.23 19.52
C PHE A 89 8.20 -8.95 20.18
N SER A 90 7.37 -8.15 19.54
CA SER A 90 6.85 -6.92 20.16
C SER A 90 5.97 -7.21 21.38
N ILE A 91 5.21 -8.32 21.38
CA ILE A 91 4.37 -8.75 22.51
C ILE A 91 5.20 -9.47 23.58
N PHE A 92 6.11 -10.37 23.18
CA PHE A 92 6.78 -11.27 24.11
C PHE A 92 8.10 -10.74 24.69
N LEU A 93 8.78 -9.80 24.03
CA LEU A 93 10.07 -9.26 24.48
C LEU A 93 10.04 -8.53 25.85
N PRO A 94 8.94 -7.85 26.25
CA PRO A 94 8.85 -7.27 27.60
C PRO A 94 8.90 -8.30 28.75
N ILE A 95 8.41 -9.53 28.53
CA ILE A 95 8.31 -10.57 29.56
C ILE A 95 9.70 -11.04 30.07
N PRO A 96 10.65 -11.47 29.22
CA PRO A 96 11.96 -11.88 29.69
C PRO A 96 12.75 -10.71 30.31
N ILE A 97 12.53 -9.47 29.85
CA ILE A 97 13.12 -8.27 30.49
C ILE A 97 12.62 -8.15 31.93
N TRP A 98 11.31 -8.30 32.14
CA TRP A 98 10.73 -8.31 33.49
C TRP A 98 11.31 -9.42 34.36
N ILE A 99 11.44 -10.65 33.85
CA ILE A 99 12.06 -11.77 34.58
C ILE A 99 13.51 -11.43 35.00
N ILE A 100 14.31 -10.87 34.09
CA ILE A 100 15.70 -10.49 34.39
C ILE A 100 15.77 -9.41 35.46
N LEU A 101 14.87 -8.42 35.43
CA LEU A 101 14.81 -7.37 36.44
C LEU A 101 14.46 -7.95 37.83
N GLN A 102 13.52 -8.90 37.90
CA GLN A 102 13.16 -9.59 39.14
C GLN A 102 14.32 -10.41 39.72
N LEU A 103 15.12 -11.07 38.87
CA LEU A 103 16.26 -11.87 39.34
C LEU A 103 17.40 -11.02 39.93
N LYS A 104 17.46 -9.73 39.60
CA LYS A 104 18.47 -8.80 40.12
C LYS A 104 18.07 -8.19 41.45
N ASP A 105 16.77 -8.15 41.73
CA ASP A 105 16.22 -7.51 42.92
C ASP A 105 16.06 -8.54 44.05
N ASN A 106 16.83 -8.39 45.13
CA ASN A 106 16.80 -9.33 46.27
C ASN A 106 15.74 -8.96 47.31
N SER A 107 15.07 -7.81 47.18
CA SER A 107 14.01 -7.37 48.10
C SER A 107 12.63 -7.64 47.50
N TYR A 108 11.86 -8.49 48.16
CA TYR A 108 10.52 -8.85 47.73
C TYR A 108 9.49 -7.86 48.30
N ASP A 109 9.16 -6.82 47.52
CA ASP A 109 8.05 -5.91 47.81
C ASP A 109 6.84 -6.28 46.94
N TYR A 110 5.76 -6.74 47.59
CA TYR A 110 4.56 -7.24 46.92
C TYR A 110 3.86 -6.16 46.06
N GLU A 111 3.73 -4.93 46.55
CA GLU A 111 3.04 -3.87 45.80
C GLU A 111 3.85 -3.45 44.58
N SER A 112 5.14 -3.16 44.75
CA SER A 112 6.04 -2.81 43.65
C SER A 112 6.12 -3.92 42.59
N THR A 113 6.15 -5.18 43.03
CA THR A 113 6.14 -6.36 42.16
C THR A 113 4.85 -6.45 41.35
N LEU A 114 3.68 -6.19 41.96
CA LEU A 114 2.39 -6.22 41.26
C LEU A 114 2.31 -5.15 40.17
N TYR A 115 2.70 -3.90 40.46
CA TYR A 115 2.68 -2.81 39.48
C TYR A 115 3.63 -3.06 38.31
N SER A 116 4.85 -3.52 38.58
CA SER A 116 5.81 -3.86 37.53
C SER A 116 5.31 -5.03 36.66
N THR A 117 4.66 -6.02 37.27
CA THR A 117 4.05 -7.15 36.52
C THR A 117 2.97 -6.65 35.55
N ILE A 118 2.04 -5.82 36.03
CA ILE A 118 0.98 -5.25 35.19
C ILE A 118 1.58 -4.44 34.03
N LEU A 119 2.60 -3.63 34.32
CA LEU A 119 3.27 -2.81 33.31
C LEU A 119 3.91 -3.67 32.22
N PHE A 120 4.70 -4.68 32.58
CA PHE A 120 5.47 -5.48 31.62
C PHE A 120 4.69 -6.59 30.93
N VAL A 121 3.63 -7.12 31.55
CA VAL A 121 2.85 -8.25 31.01
C VAL A 121 1.59 -7.77 30.28
N LEU A 122 1.00 -6.65 30.69
CA LEU A 122 -0.23 -6.14 30.08
C LEU A 122 0.00 -4.87 29.27
N ILE A 123 0.58 -3.83 29.87
CA ILE A 123 0.62 -2.50 29.25
C ILE A 123 1.67 -2.42 28.13
N LEU A 124 2.93 -2.74 28.44
CA LEU A 124 4.04 -2.63 27.49
C LEU A 124 3.87 -3.52 26.25
N PRO A 125 3.39 -4.77 26.34
CA PRO A 125 3.13 -5.60 25.16
C PRO A 125 2.10 -4.98 24.22
N ILE A 126 1.01 -4.44 24.77
CA ILE A 126 -0.06 -3.79 23.98
C ILE A 126 0.48 -2.53 23.29
N ILE A 127 1.18 -1.67 24.03
CA ILE A 127 1.77 -0.44 23.49
C ILE A 127 2.80 -0.78 22.39
N SER A 128 3.70 -1.72 22.66
CA SER A 128 4.71 -2.20 21.73
C SER A 128 4.10 -2.77 20.46
N PHE A 129 3.02 -3.55 20.58
CA PHE A 129 2.27 -4.07 19.44
C PHE A 129 1.64 -2.95 18.59
N ILE A 130 1.01 -1.96 19.22
CA ILE A 130 0.42 -0.81 18.53
C ILE A 130 1.51 -0.02 17.78
N ILE A 131 2.63 0.27 18.43
CA ILE A 131 3.77 0.99 17.84
C ILE A 131 4.34 0.21 16.66
N ALA A 132 4.57 -1.09 16.81
CA ALA A 132 5.12 -1.95 15.76
C ALA A 132 4.24 -1.94 14.49
N ASN A 133 2.91 -1.96 14.67
CA ASN A 133 1.96 -1.88 13.55
C ASN A 133 1.90 -0.49 12.91
N LYS A 134 2.04 0.59 13.71
CA LYS A 134 2.02 1.96 13.20
C LYS A 134 3.27 2.32 12.40
N ILE A 135 4.44 1.83 12.82
CA ILE A 135 5.72 2.06 12.14
C ILE A 135 5.82 1.28 10.83
N ASN A 136 5.13 0.15 10.73
CA ASN A 136 5.20 -0.74 9.58
C ASN A 136 3.82 -0.96 8.96
N PRO A 137 3.22 0.09 8.38
CA PRO A 137 1.92 -0.05 7.74
C PRO A 137 2.01 -0.95 6.51
N ARG A 138 1.01 -1.82 6.35
CA ARG A 138 0.89 -2.73 5.21
C ARG A 138 0.28 -2.03 4.00
N GLY A 139 0.82 -2.29 2.82
CA GLY A 139 0.33 -1.69 1.57
C GLY A 139 1.12 -2.12 0.35
N VAL A 140 0.62 -1.75 -0.81
CA VAL A 140 1.30 -1.93 -2.10
C VAL A 140 1.42 -0.58 -2.76
N PHE A 141 2.62 -0.30 -3.21
CA PHE A 141 2.96 0.87 -4.00
C PHE A 141 3.43 0.38 -5.36
N ILE A 142 2.95 0.99 -6.44
CA ILE A 142 3.45 0.72 -7.78
C ILE A 142 4.10 2.00 -8.29
N ASP A 143 5.40 1.90 -8.52
CA ASP A 143 6.19 2.92 -9.20
C ASP A 143 5.96 2.79 -10.70
N MET A 144 5.18 3.72 -11.27
CA MET A 144 4.81 3.69 -12.69
C MET A 144 6.02 3.89 -13.60
N LYS A 145 7.01 4.67 -13.14
CA LYS A 145 8.17 5.07 -13.94
C LYS A 145 9.20 3.97 -14.02
N ASN A 146 9.49 3.34 -12.88
CA ASN A 146 10.51 2.30 -12.77
C ASN A 146 9.93 0.90 -13.06
N GLY A 147 8.60 0.75 -13.05
CA GLY A 147 7.95 -0.54 -13.26
C GLY A 147 8.20 -1.50 -12.09
N VAL A 148 8.15 -0.97 -10.87
CA VAL A 148 8.43 -1.73 -9.65
C VAL A 148 7.20 -1.72 -8.77
N LEU A 149 6.75 -2.92 -8.37
CA LEU A 149 5.73 -3.08 -7.34
C LEU A 149 6.44 -3.30 -6.00
N ILE A 150 6.20 -2.39 -5.06
CA ILE A 150 6.81 -2.37 -3.74
C ILE A 150 5.75 -2.67 -2.69
N LYS A 151 5.86 -3.82 -2.03
CA LYS A 151 5.07 -4.14 -0.86
C LYS A 151 5.68 -3.45 0.37
N ASN A 152 4.81 -2.93 1.23
CA ASN A 152 5.15 -2.25 2.48
C ASN A 152 6.16 -1.11 2.28
N LYS A 153 6.04 -0.32 1.20
CA LYS A 153 6.95 0.79 0.89
C LYS A 153 7.19 1.75 2.07
N LYS A 154 6.18 1.94 2.92
CA LYS A 154 6.22 2.82 4.10
C LYS A 154 6.77 2.13 5.37
N ALA A 155 7.17 0.86 5.31
CA ALA A 155 7.77 0.19 6.45
C ALA A 155 9.16 0.75 6.75
N LYS A 156 9.44 0.95 8.04
CA LYS A 156 10.75 1.44 8.50
C LYS A 156 11.81 0.34 8.41
N PHE A 157 11.41 -0.92 8.56
CA PHE A 157 12.31 -2.05 8.47
C PHE A 157 12.40 -2.59 7.03
N GLY A 158 13.60 -2.53 6.45
CA GLY A 158 13.84 -2.97 5.08
C GLY A 158 13.52 -4.45 4.83
N PHE A 159 13.64 -5.32 5.84
CA PHE A 159 13.30 -6.75 5.70
C PHE A 159 11.79 -7.02 5.56
N LEU A 160 10.95 -6.02 5.79
CA LEU A 160 9.51 -6.08 5.55
C LEU A 160 9.12 -5.53 4.18
N ARG A 161 10.07 -4.94 3.45
CA ARG A 161 9.86 -4.36 2.13
C ARG A 161 10.23 -5.40 1.08
N ASP A 162 9.26 -5.73 0.23
CA ASP A 162 9.49 -6.59 -0.93
C ASP A 162 9.33 -5.76 -2.19
N GLU A 163 10.23 -5.96 -3.15
CA GLU A 163 10.20 -5.28 -4.44
C GLU A 163 10.08 -6.34 -5.54
N LEU A 164 9.15 -6.13 -6.46
CA LEU A 164 8.94 -6.96 -7.63
C LEU A 164 9.14 -6.09 -8.87
N HIS A 165 10.14 -6.43 -9.67
CA HIS A 165 10.34 -5.80 -10.97
C HIS A 165 9.33 -6.36 -11.95
N LEU A 166 8.37 -5.54 -12.37
CA LEU A 166 7.27 -5.96 -13.26
C LEU A 166 7.78 -6.39 -14.64
N LYS A 167 9.02 -6.04 -15.00
CA LYS A 167 9.70 -6.56 -16.19
C LYS A 167 9.85 -8.08 -16.18
N GLU A 168 9.99 -8.70 -15.01
CA GLU A 168 10.19 -10.14 -14.84
C GLU A 168 8.88 -10.93 -14.85
N VAL A 169 7.75 -10.24 -14.65
CA VAL A 169 6.42 -10.85 -14.57
C VAL A 169 5.91 -11.19 -15.96
N PHE A 170 5.65 -12.46 -16.23
CA PHE A 170 5.09 -12.92 -17.51
C PHE A 170 3.56 -13.08 -17.46
N ALA A 171 3.01 -13.47 -16.31
CA ALA A 171 1.56 -13.60 -16.15
C ALA A 171 1.12 -13.16 -14.75
N VAL A 172 -0.12 -12.66 -14.66
CA VAL A 172 -0.77 -12.33 -13.39
C VAL A 172 -2.09 -13.07 -13.32
N LYS A 173 -2.27 -13.90 -12.29
CA LYS A 173 -3.55 -14.58 -12.04
C LYS A 173 -4.28 -13.92 -10.89
N VAL A 174 -5.54 -13.56 -11.11
CA VAL A 174 -6.44 -12.98 -10.11
C VAL A 174 -7.54 -14.00 -9.80
N LYS A 175 -7.57 -14.52 -8.59
CA LYS A 175 -8.59 -15.46 -8.11
C LYS A 175 -9.48 -14.81 -7.05
N SER A 176 -10.77 -15.06 -7.12
CA SER A 176 -11.74 -14.67 -6.07
C SER A 176 -11.96 -15.82 -5.09
N PHE A 177 -11.97 -15.50 -3.81
CA PHE A 177 -12.23 -16.42 -2.71
C PHE A 177 -13.37 -15.87 -1.87
N ASN A 178 -14.20 -16.73 -1.31
CA ASN A 178 -15.19 -16.33 -0.31
C ASN A 178 -14.98 -17.18 0.93
N ILE A 179 -14.65 -16.52 2.02
CA ILE A 179 -14.57 -17.14 3.33
C ILE A 179 -15.93 -16.89 3.96
N ASP A 180 -16.80 -17.90 3.89
CA ASP A 180 -18.00 -17.93 4.72
C ASP A 180 -17.53 -17.89 6.20
N ALA A 181 -18.23 -17.16 7.08
CA ALA A 181 -17.95 -17.21 8.52
C ALA A 181 -18.19 -18.65 8.97
N ILE A 182 -17.13 -19.48 9.02
CA ILE A 182 -17.29 -20.86 9.44
C ILE A 182 -17.53 -20.84 10.97
N PRO A 183 -18.58 -21.51 11.46
CA PRO A 183 -18.70 -21.84 12.87
C PRO A 183 -17.66 -22.93 13.18
N PHE A 184 -16.45 -22.53 13.60
CA PHE A 184 -15.35 -23.40 14.07
C PHE A 184 -14.78 -24.44 13.05
N PRO A 185 -13.46 -24.46 12.78
CA PRO A 185 -12.90 -25.22 11.67
C PRO A 185 -12.45 -26.65 12.05
N LYS A 186 -12.57 -27.59 11.10
CA LYS A 186 -11.53 -28.62 10.93
C LYS A 186 -10.30 -27.92 10.34
N GLY A 187 -9.44 -27.37 11.20
CA GLY A 187 -8.24 -26.62 10.80
C GLY A 187 -7.69 -25.75 11.94
N LYS A 188 -6.48 -25.21 11.79
CA LYS A 188 -5.81 -24.41 12.84
C LYS A 188 -6.66 -23.17 13.17
N TRP A 189 -6.97 -23.01 14.45
CA TRP A 189 -7.93 -22.07 15.05
C TRP A 189 -7.75 -20.57 14.70
N TYR A 190 -6.59 -20.15 14.20
CA TYR A 190 -6.36 -18.76 13.80
C TYR A 190 -7.00 -18.40 12.45
N ASN A 191 -7.56 -19.36 11.70
CA ASN A 191 -8.32 -19.08 10.47
C ASN A 191 -9.62 -18.31 10.73
N ALA A 192 -10.10 -18.27 11.98
CA ALA A 192 -11.28 -17.51 12.40
C ALA A 192 -11.00 -16.00 12.63
N LEU A 193 -9.75 -15.53 12.46
CA LEU A 193 -9.37 -14.14 12.71
C LEU A 193 -9.62 -13.20 11.51
N PHE A 194 -10.07 -13.73 10.38
CA PHE A 194 -10.48 -12.97 9.22
C PHE A 194 -12.00 -13.04 9.15
N GLY A 195 -12.68 -11.88 9.23
CA GLY A 195 -14.13 -11.82 9.08
C GLY A 195 -14.61 -12.48 7.79
N SER A 196 -15.86 -12.92 7.77
CA SER A 196 -16.49 -13.43 6.55
C SER A 196 -16.43 -12.40 5.43
N GLY A 197 -16.14 -12.84 4.21
CA GLY A 197 -16.13 -11.94 3.06
C GLY A 197 -15.44 -12.51 1.83
N GLU A 198 -15.54 -11.75 0.75
CA GLU A 198 -14.79 -12.01 -0.48
C GLU A 198 -13.37 -11.43 -0.39
N PHE A 199 -12.41 -12.16 -0.94
CA PHE A 199 -11.01 -11.77 -1.03
C PHE A 199 -10.48 -12.07 -2.43
N TYR A 200 -9.58 -11.24 -2.93
CA TYR A 200 -9.02 -11.35 -4.28
C TYR A 200 -7.52 -11.56 -4.19
N LYS A 201 -7.03 -12.71 -4.65
CA LYS A 201 -5.59 -13.04 -4.65
C LYS A 201 -5.00 -12.80 -6.03
N PHE A 202 -4.02 -11.92 -6.10
CA PHE A 202 -3.15 -11.68 -7.23
C PHE A 202 -1.89 -12.51 -7.05
N THR A 203 -1.55 -13.33 -8.03
CA THR A 203 -0.28 -14.08 -8.06
C THR A 203 0.46 -13.73 -9.33
N PHE A 204 1.70 -13.26 -9.16
CA PHE A 204 2.60 -12.84 -10.23
C PHE A 204 3.52 -14.01 -10.56
N PHE A 205 3.61 -14.38 -11.83
CA PHE A 205 4.40 -15.52 -12.30
C PHE A 205 5.52 -15.07 -13.21
N ASP A 206 6.66 -15.76 -13.14
CA ASP A 206 7.72 -15.65 -14.13
C ASP A 206 7.37 -16.43 -15.42
N LYS A 207 8.26 -16.36 -16.41
CA LYS A 207 8.14 -17.12 -17.67
C LYS A 207 8.12 -18.64 -17.51
N ASN A 208 8.57 -19.17 -16.38
CA ASN A 208 8.62 -20.60 -16.08
C ASN A 208 7.39 -21.06 -15.27
N GLY A 209 6.47 -20.16 -14.94
CA GLY A 209 5.29 -20.45 -14.11
C GLY A 209 5.59 -20.48 -12.59
N ILE A 210 6.74 -19.97 -12.16
CA ILE A 210 7.10 -19.85 -10.73
C ILE A 210 6.45 -18.59 -10.16
N ALA A 211 5.76 -18.73 -9.02
CA ALA A 211 5.15 -17.60 -8.32
C ALA A 211 6.23 -16.70 -7.68
N LEU A 212 6.31 -15.46 -8.15
CA LEU A 212 7.23 -14.42 -7.68
C LEU A 212 6.66 -13.69 -6.46
N LEU A 213 5.37 -13.33 -6.51
CA LEU A 213 4.71 -12.57 -5.45
C LEU A 213 3.22 -12.91 -5.40
N SER A 214 2.64 -12.85 -4.20
CA SER A 214 1.20 -12.91 -4.01
C SER A 214 0.69 -11.76 -3.14
N ILE A 215 -0.39 -11.14 -3.58
CA ILE A 215 -1.03 -9.98 -2.94
C ILE A 215 -2.52 -10.28 -2.84
N HIS A 216 -3.15 -10.02 -1.70
CA HIS A 216 -4.61 -10.16 -1.54
C HIS A 216 -5.27 -8.81 -1.27
N LEU A 217 -6.48 -8.64 -1.79
CA LEU A 217 -7.30 -7.46 -1.56
C LEU A 217 -8.65 -7.92 -1.01
N ILE A 218 -9.19 -7.16 -0.07
CA ILE A 218 -10.52 -7.41 0.51
C ILE A 218 -11.57 -6.63 -0.28
N ASP A 219 -11.20 -5.45 -0.76
CA ASP A 219 -12.11 -4.53 -1.42
C ASP A 219 -12.14 -4.74 -2.95
N LYS A 220 -13.34 -4.78 -3.51
CA LYS A 220 -13.58 -5.00 -4.95
C LYS A 220 -13.18 -3.78 -5.79
N ASN A 221 -13.31 -2.57 -5.25
CA ASN A 221 -12.87 -1.34 -5.91
C ASN A 221 -11.34 -1.34 -5.98
N ASP A 222 -10.66 -1.63 -4.88
CA ASP A 222 -9.19 -1.74 -4.83
C ASP A 222 -8.67 -2.82 -5.79
N ARG A 223 -9.36 -3.97 -5.91
CA ARG A 223 -9.05 -4.99 -6.92
C ARG A 223 -9.10 -4.43 -8.32
N SER A 224 -10.17 -3.70 -8.64
CA SER A 224 -10.39 -3.17 -9.98
C SER A 224 -9.36 -2.09 -10.32
N LYS A 225 -9.07 -1.19 -9.37
CA LYS A 225 -8.00 -0.19 -9.47
C LYS A 225 -6.61 -0.81 -9.65
N LEU A 226 -6.30 -1.88 -8.92
CA LEU A 226 -5.01 -2.58 -9.06
C LEU A 226 -4.85 -3.21 -10.44
N ILE A 227 -5.90 -3.87 -10.96
CA ILE A 227 -5.89 -4.45 -12.30
C ILE A 227 -5.64 -3.37 -13.35
N GLU A 228 -6.33 -2.23 -13.25
CA GLU A 228 -6.15 -1.12 -14.18
C GLU A 228 -4.75 -0.52 -14.10
N ALA A 229 -4.24 -0.26 -12.90
CA ALA A 229 -2.88 0.23 -12.70
C ALA A 229 -1.83 -0.73 -13.30
N LEU A 230 -1.98 -2.04 -13.10
CA LEU A 230 -1.08 -3.04 -13.69
C LEU A 230 -1.11 -3.01 -15.23
N LYS A 231 -2.29 -2.92 -15.84
CA LYS A 231 -2.42 -2.81 -17.31
C LYS A 231 -1.69 -1.57 -17.83
N ILE A 232 -1.86 -0.42 -17.17
CA ILE A 232 -1.19 0.84 -17.56
C ILE A 232 0.33 0.70 -17.47
N VAL A 233 0.84 0.10 -16.40
CA VAL A 233 2.28 -0.11 -16.23
C VAL A 233 2.83 -1.05 -17.27
N PHE A 234 2.20 -2.20 -17.49
CA PHE A 234 2.70 -3.15 -18.50
C PHE A 234 2.72 -2.52 -19.90
N ASN A 235 1.70 -1.74 -20.26
CA ASN A 235 1.70 -0.98 -21.51
C ASN A 235 2.85 0.04 -21.58
N THR A 236 3.12 0.76 -20.49
CA THR A 236 4.21 1.75 -20.40
C THR A 236 5.59 1.08 -20.48
N LEU A 237 5.72 -0.13 -19.94
CA LEU A 237 6.93 -0.95 -20.04
C LEU A 237 7.08 -1.67 -21.40
N GLY A 238 6.11 -1.53 -22.32
CA GLY A 238 6.11 -2.22 -23.61
C GLY A 238 5.84 -3.72 -23.53
N LYS A 239 5.22 -4.19 -22.44
CA LYS A 239 4.90 -5.60 -22.16
C LYS A 239 3.46 -5.94 -22.53
N TYR A 240 3.18 -6.00 -23.83
CA TYR A 240 1.84 -6.31 -24.35
C TYR A 240 1.47 -7.80 -24.29
N ASP A 241 2.46 -8.65 -24.05
CA ASP A 241 2.37 -10.11 -23.95
C ASP A 241 2.00 -10.61 -22.55
N THR A 242 1.97 -9.72 -21.56
CA THR A 242 1.69 -10.12 -20.18
C THR A 242 0.20 -10.40 -20.00
N GLU A 243 -0.15 -11.67 -19.79
CA GLU A 243 -1.53 -12.09 -19.59
C GLU A 243 -1.99 -11.81 -18.15
N ILE A 244 -3.11 -11.09 -18.01
CA ILE A 244 -3.81 -10.93 -16.73
C ILE A 244 -5.06 -11.82 -16.76
N GLU A 245 -4.93 -13.03 -16.23
CA GLU A 245 -6.02 -13.99 -16.12
C GLU A 245 -6.90 -13.64 -14.91
N ILE A 246 -8.16 -13.27 -15.14
CA ILE A 246 -9.12 -12.98 -14.08
C ILE A 246 -10.08 -14.16 -13.95
N ASN A 247 -9.93 -14.93 -12.88
CA ASN A 247 -10.87 -15.96 -12.52
C ASN A 247 -11.89 -15.43 -11.50
N ASN A 248 -13.11 -15.19 -11.99
CA ASN A 248 -14.25 -14.77 -11.18
C ASN A 248 -14.94 -15.92 -10.45
N SER A 249 -14.54 -17.18 -10.69
CA SER A 249 -15.07 -18.30 -9.91
C SER A 249 -14.60 -18.16 -8.46
N VAL A 250 -15.56 -18.20 -7.54
CA VAL A 250 -15.29 -18.11 -6.11
C VAL A 250 -14.79 -19.47 -5.62
N SER A 251 -13.50 -19.54 -5.29
CA SER A 251 -12.91 -20.73 -4.66
C SER A 251 -13.18 -20.73 -3.16
N ARG A 252 -13.49 -21.91 -2.62
CA ARG A 252 -13.61 -22.20 -1.18
C ARG A 252 -12.42 -22.98 -0.63
N ASP A 253 -11.42 -23.25 -1.46
CA ASP A 253 -10.24 -24.01 -1.08
C ASP A 253 -9.23 -23.11 -0.35
N PHE A 254 -9.02 -23.39 0.93
CA PHE A 254 -8.10 -22.64 1.78
C PHE A 254 -6.63 -22.97 1.51
N ASP A 255 -6.32 -24.14 0.96
CA ASP A 255 -4.95 -24.52 0.67
C ASP A 255 -4.38 -23.67 -0.47
N GLU A 256 -5.23 -23.26 -1.41
CA GLU A 256 -4.88 -22.29 -2.46
C GLU A 256 -4.58 -20.88 -1.92
N LEU A 257 -5.09 -20.51 -0.73
CA LEU A 257 -4.79 -19.22 -0.10
C LEU A 257 -3.40 -19.20 0.54
N ALA A 258 -2.96 -20.34 1.09
CA ALA A 258 -1.70 -20.48 1.81
C ALA A 258 -0.45 -20.59 0.92
N MET A 259 -0.64 -20.91 -0.37
CA MET A 259 0.45 -21.13 -1.34
C MET A 259 1.00 -19.85 -1.97
#